data_AF-A0A6I3LFQ1-F1
#
_entry.id   AF-A0A6I3LFQ1-F1
#
_cell.length_a   1.000
_cell.length_b   1.000
_cell.length_c   1.000
_cell.angle_alpha   90.00
_cell.angle_beta   90.00
_cell.angle_gamma   90.00
#
_symmetry.space_group_name_H-M   'P 1'
#
loop_
_entity.id
_entity.type
_entity.pdbx_description
1 polymer ?
#
loop_
_entity_poly.entity_id
_entity_poly.type
_entity_poly.pdbx_seq_one_letter_code
_entity_poly.pdbx_strand_id
1 'polypeptide(L)'
;FDIIVFHAPENKDYIKRVIGLPGDKIEYKDDTLYVNGKAYEEPYLDEYKKQVIDGPLTEPFTLKEKIGQETVPEGHLFVMGDNRR
;
A
#
# COMPACT_ATOMS: atom_id res chain seq x y z
N PHE A 1 -8.85 -5.50 -4.38
CA PHE A 1 -7.41 -5.27 -4.60
C PHE A 1 -6.83 -6.49 -5.26
N ASP A 2 -6.00 -6.28 -6.27
CA ASP A 2 -5.34 -7.36 -6.99
C ASP A 2 -3.94 -7.63 -6.41
N ILE A 3 -3.45 -8.84 -6.64
CA ILE A 3 -2.09 -9.25 -6.28
C ILE A 3 -1.32 -9.43 -7.58
N ILE A 4 -0.14 -8.83 -7.65
CA ILE A 4 0.78 -9.01 -8.75
C ILE A 4 2.00 -9.78 -8.27
N VAL A 5 2.51 -10.61 -9.16
CA VAL A 5 3.81 -11.26 -9.03
C VAL A 5 4.71 -10.66 -10.09
N PHE A 6 5.89 -10.20 -9.69
CA PHE A 6 6.88 -9.73 -10.64
C PHE A 6 8.27 -10.27 -10.28
N HIS A 7 9.05 -10.55 -11.31
CA HIS A 7 10.42 -11.00 -11.19
C HIS A 7 11.31 -9.78 -10.92
N ALA A 8 12.00 -9.79 -9.80
CA ALA A 8 13.00 -8.80 -9.47
C ALA A 8 14.41 -9.37 -9.71
N PRO A 9 15.45 -8.52 -9.63
CA PRO A 9 16.83 -8.99 -9.71
C PRO A 9 17.10 -10.14 -8.72
N GLU A 10 18.05 -11.02 -9.06
CA GLU A 10 18.45 -12.19 -8.26
C GLU A 10 17.48 -13.39 -8.27
N ASN A 11 16.65 -13.56 -9.32
CA ASN A 11 15.69 -14.68 -9.44
C ASN A 11 14.72 -14.76 -8.26
N LYS A 12 14.31 -13.61 -7.73
CA LYS A 12 13.33 -13.51 -6.64
C LYS A 12 11.98 -13.07 -7.20
N ASP A 13 10.95 -13.79 -6.79
CA ASP A 13 9.56 -13.42 -7.06
C ASP A 13 9.04 -12.56 -5.92
N TYR A 14 8.57 -11.36 -6.26
CA TYR A 14 7.93 -10.48 -5.31
C TYR A 14 6.42 -10.57 -5.51
N ILE A 15 5.73 -10.91 -4.42
CA ILE A 15 4.29 -10.86 -4.33
C ILE A 15 3.91 -9.56 -3.63
N LYS A 16 3.18 -8.69 -4.33
CA LYS A 16 2.72 -7.40 -3.80
C LYS A 16 1.26 -7.19 -4.15
N ARG A 17 0.56 -6.43 -3.33
CA ARG A 17 -0.81 -6.01 -3.56
C ARG A 17 -0.84 -4.65 -4.24
N VAL A 18 -1.66 -4.52 -5.27
CA VAL A 18 -1.94 -3.25 -5.93
C VAL A 18 -2.85 -2.43 -5.04
N ILE A 19 -2.38 -1.25 -4.63
CA ILE A 19 -3.08 -0.32 -3.75
C ILE A 19 -3.60 0.90 -4.52
N GLY A 20 -2.88 1.36 -5.55
CA GLY A 20 -3.30 2.49 -6.39
C GLY A 20 -2.95 2.29 -7.86
N LEU A 21 -3.85 2.74 -8.73
CA LEU A 21 -3.73 2.80 -10.19
C LEU A 21 -3.29 4.20 -10.64
N PRO A 22 -2.84 4.39 -11.89
CA PRO A 22 -2.53 5.70 -12.44
C PRO A 22 -3.63 6.74 -12.14
N GLY A 23 -3.22 7.91 -11.64
CA GLY A 23 -4.13 8.99 -11.27
C GLY A 23 -4.69 8.90 -9.84
N ASP A 24 -4.55 7.78 -9.14
CA ASP A 24 -5.05 7.66 -7.77
C ASP A 24 -4.21 8.47 -6.79
N LYS A 25 -4.88 9.20 -5.89
CA LYS A 25 -4.29 9.76 -4.68
C LYS A 25 -4.38 8.74 -3.55
N ILE A 26 -3.23 8.38 -2.96
CA ILE A 26 -3.15 7.44 -1.84
C ILE A 26 -2.69 8.16 -0.57
N GLU A 27 -3.41 7.91 0.51
CA GLU A 27 -3.09 8.39 1.85
C GLU A 27 -3.37 7.28 2.86
N TYR A 28 -2.46 7.10 3.82
CA TYR A 28 -2.72 6.36 5.06
C TYR A 28 -2.78 7.33 6.21
N LYS A 29 -3.84 7.18 7.00
CA LYS A 29 -4.03 7.91 8.25
C LYS A 29 -4.73 7.00 9.24
N ASP A 30 -4.25 6.96 10.47
CA ASP A 30 -4.82 6.15 11.55
C ASP A 30 -5.02 4.68 11.14
N ASP A 31 -3.98 4.09 10.51
CA ASP A 31 -3.97 2.70 9.99
C ASP A 31 -5.12 2.36 9.01
N THR A 32 -5.65 3.39 8.36
CA THR A 32 -6.74 3.31 7.37
C THR A 32 -6.24 3.82 6.02
N LEU A 33 -6.48 3.03 4.98
CA LEU A 33 -6.21 3.40 3.59
C LEU A 33 -7.29 4.34 3.06
N TYR A 34 -6.87 5.42 2.44
CA TYR A 34 -7.71 6.31 1.65
C TYR A 34 -7.23 6.33 0.20
N VAL A 35 -8.14 6.05 -0.73
CA VAL A 35 -7.93 6.17 -2.17
C VAL A 35 -8.88 7.24 -2.69
N ASN A 36 -8.33 8.31 -3.26
CA ASN A 36 -9.09 9.49 -3.71
C ASN A 36 -10.01 10.07 -2.63
N GLY A 37 -9.54 10.06 -1.37
CA GLY A 37 -10.28 10.56 -0.20
C GLY A 37 -11.37 9.62 0.34
N LYS A 38 -11.60 8.47 -0.30
CA LYS A 38 -12.52 7.45 0.20
C LYS A 38 -11.77 6.42 1.03
N ALA A 39 -12.27 6.12 2.23
CA ALA A 39 -11.72 5.07 3.08
C ALA A 39 -11.98 3.67 2.50
N TYR A 40 -11.00 2.79 2.64
CA TYR A 40 -11.09 1.38 2.24
C TYR A 40 -10.71 0.46 3.39
N GLU A 41 -11.51 -0.59 3.58
CA GLU A 41 -11.18 -1.67 4.49
C GLU A 41 -10.18 -2.63 3.84
N GLU A 42 -9.29 -3.18 4.66
CA GLU A 42 -8.27 -4.14 4.24
C GLU A 42 -8.34 -5.43 5.08
N PRO A 43 -9.39 -6.27 4.94
CA PRO A 43 -9.55 -7.47 5.76
C PRO A 43 -8.39 -8.47 5.65
N TYR A 44 -7.64 -8.42 4.55
CA TYR A 44 -6.42 -9.23 4.36
C TYR A 44 -5.27 -8.84 5.32
N LEU A 45 -5.39 -7.71 6.04
CA LEU A 45 -4.44 -7.30 7.06
C LEU A 45 -4.87 -7.70 8.48
N ASP A 46 -6.06 -8.28 8.68
CA ASP A 46 -6.59 -8.54 10.04
C ASP A 46 -5.64 -9.39 10.89
N GLU A 47 -5.05 -10.43 10.30
CA GLU A 47 -4.08 -11.29 10.99
C GLU A 47 -2.77 -10.56 11.32
N TYR A 48 -2.35 -9.61 10.48
CA TYR A 48 -1.17 -8.77 10.74
C TYR A 48 -1.46 -7.75 11.83
N LYS A 49 -2.65 -7.12 11.81
CA LYS A 49 -3.08 -6.14 12.81
C LYS A 49 -3.15 -6.77 14.21
N LYS A 50 -3.61 -8.03 14.33
CA LYS A 50 -3.62 -8.78 15.59
C LYS A 50 -2.23 -9.04 16.18
N GLN A 51 -1.19 -9.06 15.35
CA GLN A 51 0.19 -9.32 15.78
C GLN A 51 0.93 -8.05 16.22
N VAL A 52 0.37 -6.87 15.94
CA VAL A 52 0.98 -5.60 16.35
C VAL A 52 0.71 -5.36 17.83
N ILE A 53 1.79 -5.29 18.62
CA ILE A 53 1.73 -5.07 20.07
C ILE A 53 1.63 -3.58 20.41
N ASP A 54 2.28 -2.73 19.60
CA ASP A 54 2.33 -1.28 19.80
C ASP A 54 2.39 -0.52 18.47
N GLY A 55 1.69 0.61 18.40
CA GLY A 55 1.53 1.46 17.21
C GLY A 55 0.62 0.88 16.11
N PRO A 56 0.44 1.59 14.98
CA PRO A 56 -0.31 1.10 13.84
C PRO A 56 0.47 0.05 13.04
N LEU A 57 -0.23 -0.80 12.27
CA LEU A 57 0.44 -1.71 11.33
C LEU A 57 1.08 -0.93 10.17
N THR A 58 0.38 0.08 9.66
CA THR A 58 0.86 0.99 8.62
C THR A 58 0.96 2.41 9.18
N GLU A 59 2.18 2.94 9.21
CA GLU A 59 2.42 4.33 9.60
C GLU A 59 1.75 5.32 8.64
N PRO A 60 1.29 6.50 9.11
CA PRO A 60 0.67 7.50 8.25
C PRO A 60 1.60 7.99 7.13
N PHE A 61 1.05 8.20 5.94
CA PHE A 61 1.77 8.83 4.83
C PHE A 61 0.83 9.31 3.72
N THR A 62 1.35 10.18 2.86
CA THR A 62 0.81 10.50 1.53
C THR A 62 1.78 10.10 0.42
N LEU A 63 1.29 9.92 -0.81
CA LEU A 63 2.19 9.71 -1.96
C LEU A 63 3.21 10.85 -2.12
N LYS A 64 2.81 12.09 -1.81
CA LYS A 64 3.70 13.24 -1.91
C LYS A 64 4.94 13.08 -1.03
N GLU A 65 4.76 12.58 0.19
CA GLU A 65 5.87 12.34 1.12
C GLU A 65 6.72 11.14 0.72
N LYS A 66 6.11 10.08 0.17
CA LYS A 66 6.83 8.84 -0.19
C LYS A 66 7.57 8.92 -1.52
N ILE A 67 6.97 9.54 -2.53
CA ILE A 67 7.46 9.54 -3.91
C ILE A 67 7.51 10.93 -4.55
N GLY A 68 7.18 12.00 -3.83
CA GLY A 68 7.21 13.37 -4.35
C GLY A 68 6.07 13.73 -5.30
N GLN A 69 5.07 12.85 -5.48
CA GLN A 69 3.94 13.04 -6.40
C GLN A 69 2.60 12.96 -5.65
N GLU A 70 1.63 13.78 -6.05
CA GLU A 70 0.29 13.80 -5.42
C GLU A 70 -0.55 12.55 -5.76
N THR A 71 -0.33 11.99 -6.95
CA THR A 71 -1.04 10.83 -7.47
C THR A 71 -0.05 9.81 -8.01
N VAL A 72 -0.50 8.56 -8.20
CA VAL A 72 0.27 7.56 -8.92
C VAL A 72 0.53 8.04 -10.35
N PRO A 73 1.78 8.09 -10.83
CA PRO A 73 2.07 8.53 -12.19
C PRO A 73 1.50 7.59 -13.25
N GLU A 74 1.29 8.15 -14.45
CA GLU A 74 0.91 7.37 -15.64
C GLU A 74 1.88 6.22 -15.90
N GLY A 75 1.32 5.07 -16.29
CA GLY A 75 2.08 3.83 -16.53
C GLY A 75 2.66 3.16 -15.28
N HIS A 76 2.34 3.64 -14.07
CA HIS A 76 2.83 3.06 -12.81
C HIS A 76 1.69 2.52 -11.94
N LEU A 77 2.03 1.61 -11.04
CA LEU A 77 1.16 1.13 -9.98
C LEU A 77 1.79 1.46 -8.64
N PHE A 78 0.98 1.81 -7.65
CA PHE A 78 1.43 1.85 -6.26
C PHE A 78 1.10 0.51 -5.60
N VAL A 79 2.13 -0.19 -5.12
CA VAL A 79 1.99 -1.52 -4.54
C VAL A 79 2.61 -1.60 -3.16
N MET A 80 2.00 -2.42 -2.29
CA MET A 80 2.50 -2.67 -0.93
C MET A 80 2.52 -4.17 -0.64
N GLY A 81 3.41 -4.61 0.24
CA GLY A 81 3.34 -5.97 0.80
C GLY A 81 2.33 -6.02 1.94
N ASP A 82 1.71 -7.17 2.17
CA ASP A 82 0.78 -7.34 3.30
C ASP A 82 1.54 -7.39 4.65
N ASN A 83 2.80 -7.85 4.66
CA ASN A 83 3.69 -7.63 5.79
C ASN A 83 4.24 -6.18 5.76
N ARG A 84 3.59 -5.29 6.50
CA ARG A 84 3.86 -3.85 6.52
C ARG A 84 5.03 -3.43 7.45
N ARG A 85 5.57 -4.37 8.23
CA ARG A 85 6.73 -4.20 9.12
C ARG A 85 7.88 -5.15 8.77
#